data_AF-A0A7X9E1G3-F1
#
_entry.id   AF-A0A7X9E1G3-F1
#
_cell.length_a   1.000
_cell.length_b   1.000
_cell.length_c   1.000
_cell.angle_alpha   90.00
_cell.angle_beta   90.00
_cell.angle_gamma   90.00
#
_symmetry.space_group_name_H-M   'P 1'
#
loop_
_entity.id
_entity.type
_entity.pdbx_description
1 polymer ?
#
loop_
_entity_poly.entity_id
_entity_poly.type
_entity_poly.pdbx_seq_one_letter_code
_entity_poly.pdbx_strand_id
1 'polypeptide(L)'
;GQRDIQNNVRDIRYDYADAFSFILIGKFKDDLTAQDRAQVAGQTNAIGNTATSFLGSVLTSFVNSAVGDLVNNIQISQAGDYTKFSLSGRIQNLRYSFGGTTEVFQNIGKANLKIEYLFNPKFLIRLERKDPIGQTYVLDEKINEMALKYKFEF
;
A
#
# COMPACT_ATOMS: atom_id res chain seq x y z
N GLY A 1 -27.13 -10.38 -16.04
CA GLY A 1 -26.25 -11.57 -15.99
C GLY A 1 -25.77 -11.95 -17.39
N GLN A 2 -26.29 -13.03 -17.98
CA GLN A 2 -25.81 -13.56 -19.26
C GLN A 2 -25.96 -12.57 -20.45
N ARG A 3 -27.04 -11.79 -20.50
CA ARG A 3 -27.22 -10.71 -21.50
C ARG A 3 -26.20 -9.58 -21.36
N ASP A 4 -25.82 -9.21 -20.15
CA ASP A 4 -24.87 -8.10 -19.92
C ASP A 4 -23.44 -8.54 -20.25
N ILE A 5 -23.10 -9.81 -19.97
CA ILE A 5 -21.84 -10.45 -20.39
C ILE A 5 -21.76 -10.51 -21.92
N GLN A 6 -22.83 -10.92 -22.58
CA GLN A 6 -22.90 -10.98 -24.05
C GLN A 6 -22.82 -9.59 -24.71
N ASN A 7 -23.33 -8.55 -24.04
CA ASN A 7 -23.33 -7.17 -24.54
C ASN A 7 -22.16 -6.33 -24.00
N ASN A 8 -21.22 -6.93 -23.26
CA ASN A 8 -20.10 -6.26 -22.60
C ASN A 8 -20.53 -5.02 -21.77
N VAL A 9 -21.70 -5.09 -21.15
CA VAL A 9 -22.23 -4.03 -20.30
C VAL A 9 -21.81 -4.32 -18.86
N ARG A 10 -21.00 -3.43 -18.30
CA ARG A 10 -20.58 -3.54 -16.90
C ARG A 10 -21.76 -3.29 -15.97
N ASP A 11 -21.98 -4.20 -15.02
CA ASP A 11 -22.89 -3.96 -13.90
C ASP A 11 -22.27 -2.90 -12.96
N ILE A 12 -22.95 -1.76 -12.81
CA ILE A 12 -22.48 -0.63 -12.00
C ILE A 12 -22.56 -0.91 -10.50
N ARG A 13 -23.26 -1.96 -10.08
CA ARG A 13 -23.38 -2.37 -8.68
C ARG A 13 -22.10 -2.99 -8.14
N TYR A 14 -21.23 -3.49 -9.02
CA TYR A 14 -20.00 -4.17 -8.66
C TYR A 14 -18.78 -3.43 -9.21
N ASP A 15 -17.73 -3.35 -8.39
CA ASP A 15 -16.46 -2.78 -8.80
C ASP A 15 -15.29 -3.76 -8.69
N TYR A 16 -14.09 -3.26 -8.93
CA TYR A 16 -12.90 -4.08 -8.91
C TYR A 16 -12.62 -4.67 -7.52
N ALA A 17 -13.08 -4.03 -6.44
CA ALA A 17 -12.95 -4.57 -5.09
C ALA A 17 -13.89 -5.76 -4.86
N ASP A 18 -15.09 -5.76 -5.47
CA ASP A 18 -15.99 -6.91 -5.51
C ASP A 18 -15.41 -8.09 -6.27
N ALA A 19 -14.80 -7.84 -7.43
CA ALA A 19 -14.11 -8.89 -8.19
C ALA A 19 -12.93 -9.49 -7.40
N PHE A 20 -12.15 -8.64 -6.72
CA PHE A 20 -10.99 -9.08 -5.95
C PHE A 20 -11.36 -9.93 -4.73
N SER A 21 -12.31 -9.46 -3.94
CA SER A 21 -12.83 -10.20 -2.78
C SER A 21 -13.42 -11.54 -3.20
N PHE A 22 -14.16 -11.57 -4.32
CA PHE A 22 -14.74 -12.80 -4.83
C PHE A 22 -13.68 -13.81 -5.29
N ILE A 23 -12.62 -13.36 -5.97
CA ILE A 23 -11.52 -14.25 -6.42
C ILE A 23 -10.79 -14.87 -5.23
N LEU A 24 -10.57 -14.12 -4.16
CA LEU A 24 -9.74 -14.56 -3.04
C LEU A 24 -10.49 -15.43 -2.03
N ILE A 25 -11.75 -15.08 -1.73
CA ILE A 25 -12.51 -15.72 -0.65
C ILE A 25 -13.96 -16.04 -1.02
N GLY A 26 -14.35 -15.85 -2.28
CA GLY A 26 -15.66 -16.24 -2.79
C GLY A 26 -16.82 -15.34 -2.35
N LYS A 27 -16.53 -14.13 -1.82
CA LYS A 27 -17.54 -13.18 -1.30
C LYS A 27 -17.32 -11.79 -1.89
N PHE A 28 -18.39 -11.02 -2.08
CA PHE A 28 -18.30 -9.61 -2.47
C PHE A 28 -17.90 -8.72 -1.29
N LYS A 29 -17.41 -7.51 -1.56
CA LYS A 29 -16.78 -6.65 -0.54
C LYS A 29 -17.75 -6.26 0.58
N ASP A 30 -19.02 -6.12 0.24
CA ASP A 30 -20.11 -5.74 1.15
C ASP A 30 -20.54 -6.92 2.05
N ASP A 31 -20.27 -8.15 1.61
CA ASP A 31 -20.55 -9.38 2.36
C ASP A 31 -19.37 -9.80 3.27
N LEU A 32 -18.30 -8.99 3.32
CA LEU A 32 -17.11 -9.30 4.10
C LEU A 32 -17.29 -8.98 5.57
N THR A 33 -17.17 -10.01 6.42
CA THR A 33 -17.01 -9.82 7.86
C THR A 33 -15.64 -9.22 8.19
N ALA A 34 -15.47 -8.68 9.40
CA ALA A 34 -14.17 -8.18 9.86
C ALA A 34 -13.05 -9.24 9.79
N GLN A 35 -13.40 -10.51 9.98
CA GLN A 35 -12.49 -11.65 9.87
C GLN A 35 -12.12 -11.95 8.41
N ASP A 36 -13.09 -11.92 7.50
CA ASP A 36 -12.85 -12.11 6.06
C ASP A 36 -11.92 -11.02 5.51
N ARG A 37 -12.10 -9.77 5.95
CA ARG A 37 -11.23 -8.64 5.58
C ARG A 37 -9.79 -8.84 6.04
N ALA A 38 -9.59 -9.37 7.25
CA ALA A 38 -8.26 -9.69 7.77
C ALA A 38 -7.58 -10.83 6.99
N GLN A 39 -8.34 -11.83 6.54
CA GLN A 39 -7.82 -12.94 5.73
C GLN A 39 -7.39 -12.49 4.33
N VAL A 40 -8.20 -11.65 3.66
CA VAL A 40 -7.85 -11.06 2.35
C VAL A 40 -6.60 -10.18 2.47
N ALA A 41 -6.50 -9.36 3.53
CA ALA A 41 -5.32 -8.55 3.80
C ALA A 41 -4.06 -9.41 4.02
N GLY A 42 -4.20 -10.56 4.70
CA GLY A 42 -3.12 -11.52 4.95
C GLY A 42 -2.75 -12.43 3.76
N GLN A 43 -3.64 -12.61 2.79
CA GLN A 43 -3.43 -13.42 1.57
C GLN A 43 -2.67 -12.68 0.46
N THR A 44 -2.23 -11.44 0.68
CA THR A 44 -1.39 -10.66 -0.24
C THR A 44 -0.10 -11.39 -0.65
N ASN A 45 0.34 -12.42 0.09
CA ASN A 45 1.46 -13.29 -0.28
C ASN A 45 1.18 -14.24 -1.45
N ALA A 46 -0.09 -14.54 -1.79
CA ALA A 46 -0.46 -15.50 -2.83
C ALA A 46 -0.55 -14.89 -4.25
N ILE A 47 -0.53 -13.56 -4.37
CA ILE A 47 -0.78 -12.82 -5.63
C ILE A 47 0.55 -12.29 -6.19
N GLY A 48 1.61 -13.10 -6.14
CA GLY A 48 2.98 -12.68 -6.48
C GLY A 48 3.28 -12.52 -7.97
N ASN A 49 2.39 -12.91 -8.89
CA ASN A 49 2.79 -13.15 -10.28
C ASN A 49 1.99 -12.40 -11.38
N THR A 50 1.02 -11.52 -11.04
CA THR A 50 0.18 -10.90 -12.07
C THR A 50 0.05 -9.38 -11.87
N ALA A 51 0.74 -8.63 -12.74
CA ALA A 51 0.54 -7.19 -13.02
C ALA A 51 0.50 -6.23 -11.81
N THR A 52 1.68 -5.96 -11.25
CA THR A 52 1.94 -5.03 -10.13
C THR A 52 1.32 -3.63 -10.26
N SER A 53 1.11 -3.11 -11.48
CA SER A 53 0.52 -1.78 -11.71
C SER A 53 -1.00 -1.73 -11.56
N PHE A 54 -1.71 -2.83 -11.86
CA PHE A 54 -3.17 -2.91 -11.73
C PHE A 54 -3.61 -3.27 -10.31
N LEU A 55 -2.74 -3.94 -9.54
CA LEU A 55 -2.99 -4.28 -8.14
C LEU A 55 -3.04 -3.04 -7.25
N GLY A 56 -2.21 -2.02 -7.53
CA GLY A 56 -2.07 -0.87 -6.64
C GLY A 56 -3.35 -0.06 -6.45
N SER A 57 -4.04 0.27 -7.54
CA SER A 57 -5.30 1.03 -7.49
C SER A 57 -6.45 0.22 -6.88
N VAL A 58 -6.55 -1.06 -7.21
CA VAL A 58 -7.62 -1.95 -6.69
C VAL A 58 -7.44 -2.21 -5.20
N LEU A 59 -6.22 -2.51 -4.75
CA LEU A 59 -5.92 -2.67 -3.32
C LEU A 59 -6.15 -1.37 -2.56
N THR A 60 -5.79 -0.23 -3.14
CA THR A 60 -6.03 1.09 -2.53
C THR A 60 -7.53 1.33 -2.34
N SER A 61 -8.35 1.11 -3.38
CA SER A 61 -9.81 1.23 -3.29
C SER A 61 -10.42 0.25 -2.28
N PHE A 62 -9.94 -0.99 -2.23
CA PHE A 62 -10.40 -1.98 -1.26
C PHE A 62 -10.07 -1.56 0.17
N VAL A 63 -8.83 -1.16 0.46
CA VAL A 63 -8.44 -0.72 1.81
C VAL A 63 -9.22 0.52 2.20
N ASN A 64 -9.36 1.52 1.32
CA ASN A 64 -10.15 2.72 1.60
C ASN A 64 -11.64 2.42 1.85
N SER A 65 -12.22 1.41 1.20
CA SER A 65 -13.59 0.97 1.49
C SER A 65 -13.77 0.44 2.94
N ALA A 66 -12.68 -0.05 3.54
CA ALA A 66 -12.68 -0.60 4.89
C ALA A 66 -12.25 0.41 5.97
N VAL A 67 -11.31 1.31 5.67
CA VAL A 67 -10.69 2.22 6.65
C VAL A 67 -10.93 3.71 6.39
N GLY A 68 -11.70 4.05 5.34
CA GLY A 68 -11.85 5.43 4.85
C GLY A 68 -10.70 5.84 3.92
N ASP A 69 -10.82 7.00 3.24
CA ASP A 69 -9.87 7.52 2.24
C ASP A 69 -8.51 7.97 2.82
N LEU A 70 -7.90 7.14 3.66
CA LEU A 70 -6.62 7.38 4.31
C LEU A 70 -5.45 6.90 3.44
N VAL A 71 -5.67 5.88 2.61
CA VAL A 71 -4.65 5.32 1.72
C VAL A 71 -4.76 5.96 0.36
N ASN A 72 -3.68 6.56 -0.13
CA ASN A 72 -3.65 7.12 -1.48
C ASN A 72 -3.03 6.17 -2.49
N ASN A 73 -2.18 5.24 -2.03
CA ASN A 73 -1.41 4.39 -2.92
C ASN A 73 -0.91 3.13 -2.23
N ILE A 74 -1.04 2.00 -2.90
CA ILE A 74 -0.42 0.73 -2.56
C ILE A 74 0.43 0.32 -3.76
N GLN A 75 1.69 -0.03 -3.50
CA GLN A 75 2.61 -0.52 -4.53
C GLN A 75 3.16 -1.87 -4.11
N ILE A 76 3.18 -2.80 -5.04
CA ILE A 76 3.84 -4.09 -4.91
C ILE A 76 4.85 -4.17 -6.05
N SER A 77 6.07 -4.57 -5.75
CA SER A 77 7.15 -4.69 -6.74
C SER A 77 8.04 -5.87 -6.39
N GLN A 78 8.67 -6.50 -7.37
CA GLN A 78 9.72 -7.49 -7.15
C GLN A 78 11.09 -6.80 -7.22
N ALA A 79 11.98 -7.15 -6.31
CA ALA A 79 13.37 -6.72 -6.29
C ALA A 79 14.25 -7.94 -6.02
N GLY A 80 14.81 -8.54 -7.08
CA GLY A 80 15.45 -9.85 -7.01
C GLY A 80 14.44 -10.92 -6.60
N ASP A 81 14.80 -11.75 -5.63
CA ASP A 81 13.94 -12.82 -5.09
C ASP A 81 12.93 -12.32 -4.04
N TYR A 82 12.91 -11.02 -3.75
CA TYR A 82 12.05 -10.45 -2.72
C TYR A 82 10.88 -9.67 -3.31
N THR A 83 9.68 -9.92 -2.79
CA THR A 83 8.52 -9.04 -3.01
C THR A 83 8.57 -7.89 -2.02
N LYS A 84 8.58 -6.67 -2.54
CA LYS A 84 8.47 -5.42 -1.79
C LYS A 84 7.07 -4.87 -1.89
N PHE A 85 6.51 -4.46 -0.76
CA PHE A 85 5.26 -3.72 -0.72
C PHE A 85 5.51 -2.34 -0.10
N SER A 86 4.70 -1.36 -0.50
CA SER A 86 4.60 -0.09 0.19
C SER A 86 3.18 0.43 0.13
N LEU A 87 2.80 1.13 1.18
CA LEU A 87 1.52 1.77 1.42
C LEU A 87 1.83 3.24 1.71
N SER A 88 1.12 4.16 1.08
CA SER A 88 1.22 5.57 1.42
C SER A 88 -0.12 6.27 1.43
N GLY A 89 -0.18 7.33 2.24
CA GLY A 89 -1.37 8.11 2.48
C GLY A 89 -1.04 9.56 2.80
N ARG A 90 -2.08 10.39 2.79
CA ARG A 90 -1.99 11.82 3.06
C ARG A 90 -3.25 12.30 3.77
N ILE A 91 -3.04 12.95 4.91
CA ILE A 91 -4.10 13.62 5.67
C ILE A 91 -3.68 15.09 5.79
N GLN A 92 -4.37 15.98 5.07
CA GLN A 92 -4.05 17.41 5.01
C GLN A 92 -2.57 17.68 4.66
N ASN A 93 -1.79 18.14 5.65
CA ASN A 93 -0.38 18.49 5.56
C ASN A 93 0.56 17.36 5.97
N LEU A 94 0.01 16.24 6.46
CA LEU A 94 0.74 15.05 6.84
C LEU A 94 0.76 14.06 5.67
N ARG A 95 1.93 13.56 5.29
CA ARG A 95 2.11 12.43 4.38
C ARG A 95 2.79 11.32 5.14
N TYR A 96 2.40 10.09 4.87
CA TYR A 96 3.03 8.93 5.48
C TYR A 96 3.23 7.83 4.45
N SER A 97 4.24 6.99 4.69
CA SER A 97 4.38 5.73 3.98
C SER A 97 4.94 4.65 4.90
N PHE A 98 4.48 3.43 4.70
CA PHE A 98 4.94 2.23 5.39
C PHE A 98 5.18 1.13 4.35
N GLY A 99 6.23 0.33 4.49
CA GLY A 99 6.50 -0.75 3.55
C GLY A 99 7.74 -1.54 3.88
N GLY A 100 8.17 -2.38 2.95
CA GLY A 100 9.37 -3.21 3.09
C GLY A 100 9.26 -4.48 2.26
N THR A 101 10.14 -5.44 2.53
CA THR A 101 10.03 -6.79 1.98
C THR A 101 8.95 -7.59 2.72
N THR A 102 8.60 -8.77 2.22
CA THR A 102 7.70 -9.72 2.90
C THR A 102 8.16 -10.10 4.31
N GLU A 103 9.42 -9.90 4.66
CA GLU A 103 9.95 -10.12 6.01
C GLU A 103 9.26 -9.27 7.08
N VAL A 104 8.68 -8.12 6.70
CA VAL A 104 7.95 -7.23 7.61
C VAL A 104 6.75 -7.92 8.26
N PHE A 105 6.14 -8.91 7.59
CA PHE A 105 5.03 -9.68 8.16
C PHE A 105 5.45 -10.59 9.31
N GLN A 106 6.72 -10.95 9.37
CA GLN A 106 7.30 -11.75 10.46
C GLN A 106 7.98 -10.87 11.51
N ASN A 107 8.59 -9.76 11.08
CA ASN A 107 9.27 -8.81 11.95
C ASN A 107 9.01 -7.37 11.50
N ILE A 108 8.12 -6.67 12.21
CA ILE A 108 7.78 -5.27 11.92
C ILE A 108 8.98 -4.31 12.05
N GLY A 109 10.02 -4.71 12.79
CA GLY A 109 11.27 -3.95 12.90
C GLY A 109 12.00 -3.80 11.56
N LYS A 110 11.74 -4.69 10.59
CA LYS A 110 12.27 -4.62 9.22
C LYS A 110 11.49 -3.67 8.30
N ALA A 111 10.46 -3.01 8.81
CA ALA A 111 9.68 -2.06 8.02
C ALA A 111 10.43 -0.75 7.76
N ASN A 112 10.18 -0.20 6.59
CA ASN A 112 10.48 1.17 6.22
C ASN A 112 9.28 2.05 6.57
N LEU A 113 9.54 3.20 7.19
CA LEU A 113 8.53 4.16 7.62
C LEU A 113 8.96 5.55 7.17
N LYS A 114 8.03 6.36 6.68
CA LYS A 114 8.24 7.77 6.38
C LYS A 114 7.08 8.58 6.87
N ILE A 115 7.37 9.71 7.49
CA ILE A 115 6.39 10.71 7.90
C ILE A 115 6.91 12.06 7.44
N GLU A 116 6.07 12.81 6.73
CA GLU A 116 6.37 14.18 6.32
C GLU A 116 5.26 15.11 6.78
N TYR A 117 5.64 16.24 7.37
CA TYR A 117 4.70 17.28 7.75
C TYR A 117 5.08 18.60 7.07
N LEU A 118 4.14 19.14 6.29
CA LEU A 118 4.27 20.41 5.59
C LEU A 118 3.69 21.53 6.47
N PHE A 119 4.55 22.24 7.21
CA PHE A 119 4.12 23.34 8.09
C PHE A 119 3.52 24.50 7.30
N ASN A 120 4.14 24.82 6.17
CA ASN A 120 3.65 25.78 5.20
C ASN A 120 4.19 25.39 3.81
N PRO A 121 3.71 25.97 2.70
CA PRO A 121 4.17 25.60 1.36
C PRO A 121 5.69 25.70 1.12
N LYS A 122 6.43 26.38 2.00
CA LYS A 122 7.87 26.59 1.93
C LYS A 122 8.67 25.75 2.92
N PHE A 123 8.07 25.17 3.97
CA PHE A 123 8.77 24.44 5.03
C PHE A 123 8.19 23.05 5.29
N LEU A 124 9.04 22.02 5.15
CA LEU A 124 8.71 20.62 5.35
C LEU A 124 9.70 19.96 6.32
N ILE A 125 9.16 19.17 7.24
CA ILE A 125 9.93 18.25 8.08
C ILE A 125 9.64 16.82 7.64
N ARG A 126 10.67 16.00 7.52
CA ARG A 126 10.57 14.57 7.20
C ARG A 126 11.32 13.76 8.24
N LEU A 127 10.68 12.70 8.71
CA LEU A 127 11.28 11.62 9.49
C LEU A 127 11.17 10.34 8.67
N GLU A 128 12.27 9.60 8.55
CA GLU A 128 12.32 8.39 7.72
C GLU A 128 13.14 7.29 8.40
N ARG A 129 12.60 6.08 8.43
CA ARG A 129 13.33 4.84 8.68
C ARG A 129 13.43 4.08 7.38
N LYS A 130 14.64 3.77 6.93
CA LYS A 130 14.88 3.07 5.65
C LYS A 130 16.09 2.15 5.70
N ASP A 131 16.20 1.31 4.68
CA ASP A 131 17.40 0.51 4.43
C ASP A 131 18.62 1.41 4.13
N PRO A 132 19.82 1.03 4.60
CA PRO A 132 21.05 1.72 4.26
C PRO A 132 21.33 1.66 2.76
N ILE A 133 21.89 2.75 2.20
CA ILE A 133 22.21 2.85 0.76
C ILE A 133 23.48 2.04 0.39
N GLY A 134 24.21 1.51 1.39
CA GLY A 134 25.40 0.67 1.20
C GLY A 134 25.30 -0.69 1.91
N GLN A 135 25.85 -1.74 1.29
CA GLN A 135 26.02 -3.05 1.91
C GLN A 135 27.12 -2.96 2.98
N THR A 136 26.73 -2.85 4.24
CA THR A 136 27.68 -3.06 5.34
C THR A 136 27.58 -4.54 5.72
N TYR A 137 28.66 -5.31 5.49
CA TYR A 137 28.71 -6.77 5.60
C TYR A 137 28.37 -7.37 6.98
N VAL A 138 27.91 -6.59 7.96
CA VAL A 138 27.81 -7.03 9.36
C VAL A 138 26.50 -6.63 10.05
N LEU A 139 25.71 -5.67 9.56
CA LEU A 139 24.48 -5.25 10.25
C LEU A 139 23.34 -4.92 9.26
N ASP A 140 22.29 -5.74 9.30
CA ASP A 140 20.98 -5.54 8.65
C ASP A 140 20.16 -4.46 9.40
N GLU A 141 20.82 -3.37 9.81
CA GLU A 141 20.26 -2.37 10.70
C GLU A 141 19.66 -1.20 9.93
N LYS A 142 18.41 -0.84 10.26
CA LYS A 142 17.69 0.27 9.64
C LYS A 142 18.29 1.60 10.08
N ILE A 143 18.40 2.54 9.14
CA ILE A 143 18.80 3.92 9.44
C ILE A 143 17.55 4.74 9.74
N ASN A 144 17.63 5.60 10.76
CA ASN A 144 16.64 6.63 11.04
C ASN A 144 17.22 8.01 10.65
N GLU A 145 16.49 8.77 9.85
CA GLU A 145 16.89 10.07 9.32
C GLU A 145 15.85 11.14 9.65
N MET A 146 16.33 12.36 9.88
CA MET A 146 15.52 13.57 9.95
C MET A 146 16.00 14.57 8.90
N ALA A 147 15.06 15.12 8.13
CA ALA A 147 15.34 16.12 7.12
C ALA A 147 14.45 17.36 7.32
N LEU A 148 15.06 18.53 7.14
CA LEU A 148 14.40 19.83 7.14
C LEU A 148 14.58 20.45 5.75
N LYS A 149 13.48 20.87 5.12
CA LYS A 149 13.51 21.50 3.79
C LYS A 149 12.82 22.85 3.84
N TYR A 150 13.54 23.89 3.40
CA TYR A 150 13.00 25.25 3.24
C TYR A 150 13.18 25.75 1.80
N LYS A 151 12.16 26.36 1.20
CA LYS A 151 12.22 26.94 -0.16
C LYS A 151 12.27 28.47 -0.08
N PHE A 152 13.32 29.06 -0.65
CA PHE A 152 13.43 30.51 -0.87
C PHE A 152 12.82 30.88 -2.23
N GLU A 153 12.09 31.98 -2.27
CA GLU A 153 11.57 32.60 -3.50
C GLU A 153 12.00 34.06 -3.48
N PHE A 154 12.59 34.51 -4.59
CA PHE A 154 13.07 35.87 -4.79
C PHE A 154 12.28 36.51 -5.92
#